data_AF-W6TFV5-F1
#
_entry.id   AF-W6TFV5-F1
#
_cell.length_a   1.000
_cell.length_b   1.000
_cell.length_c   1.000
_cell.angle_alpha   90.00
_cell.angle_beta   90.00
_cell.angle_gamma   90.00
#
_symmetry.space_group_name_H-M   'P 1'
#
loop_
_entity.id
_entity.type
_entity.pdbx_description
1 polymer ?
#
loop_
_entity_poly.entity_id
_entity_poly.type
_entity_poly.pdbx_seq_one_letter_code
_entity_poly.pdbx_strand_id
1 'polypeptide(L)'
;RTADAAKAVGAVTGADILQAIVKDGGDAAKLAKSTAAAVATAKKDAVIAGGIALRAMAKDGKFASKSGADEYAPEVKGAAISAVTKALDTLTIAIRKTMDLGLKNIKKAMKININDTSVASEKSSSNVKNQ
;
A
#
# COMPACT_ATOMS: atom_id res chain seq x y z
N ARG A 1 1.73 19.23 -18.32
CA ARG A 1 2.57 18.82 -17.16
C ARG A 1 1.73 18.37 -15.96
N THR A 2 0.87 19.20 -15.39
CA THR A 2 -0.01 18.80 -14.27
C THR A 2 -1.14 17.86 -14.70
N ALA A 3 -1.73 18.13 -15.87
CA ALA A 3 -2.74 17.25 -16.49
C ALA A 3 -2.20 15.84 -16.81
N ASP A 4 -0.91 15.72 -17.16
CA ASP A 4 -0.30 14.44 -17.53
C ASP A 4 -0.08 13.54 -16.31
N ALA A 5 0.26 14.14 -15.16
CA ALA A 5 0.37 13.43 -13.89
C ALA A 5 -0.98 12.86 -13.45
N ALA A 6 -2.05 13.67 -13.51
CA ALA A 6 -3.40 13.23 -13.17
C ALA A 6 -3.90 12.11 -14.12
N LYS A 7 -3.63 12.24 -15.43
CA LYS A 7 -3.96 11.20 -16.42
C LYS A 7 -3.24 9.89 -16.13
N ALA A 8 -1.93 9.93 -15.87
CA ALA A 8 -1.15 8.74 -15.55
C ALA A 8 -1.67 8.02 -14.29
N VAL A 9 -1.96 8.77 -13.22
CA VAL A 9 -2.52 8.20 -11.97
C VAL A 9 -3.94 7.66 -12.19
N GLY A 10 -4.75 8.33 -13.02
CA GLY A 10 -6.09 7.89 -13.37
C GLY A 10 -6.11 6.59 -14.19
N ALA A 11 -5.11 6.38 -15.05
CA ALA A 11 -5.02 5.23 -15.95
C ALA A 11 -4.59 3.92 -15.27
N VAL A 12 -4.11 3.97 -14.02
CA VAL A 12 -3.51 2.80 -13.34
C VAL A 12 -4.23 2.39 -12.07
N THR A 13 -4.09 1.12 -11.71
CA THR A 13 -4.56 0.57 -10.43
C THR A 13 -3.50 0.71 -9.34
N GLY A 14 -3.89 0.52 -8.07
CA GLY A 14 -2.92 0.48 -6.98
C GLY A 14 -1.95 -0.70 -7.09
N ALA A 15 -2.35 -1.82 -7.68
CA ALA A 15 -1.46 -2.96 -7.94
C ALA A 15 -0.37 -2.61 -8.95
N ASP A 16 -0.71 -1.86 -10.02
CA ASP A 16 0.28 -1.38 -11.00
C ASP A 16 1.30 -0.44 -10.35
N ILE A 17 0.83 0.44 -9.45
CA ILE A 17 1.69 1.34 -8.67
C ILE A 17 2.63 0.53 -7.77
N LEU A 18 2.10 -0.43 -6.99
CA LEU A 18 2.91 -1.29 -6.12
C LEU A 18 3.96 -2.07 -6.92
N GLN A 19 3.58 -2.61 -8.08
CA GLN A 19 4.50 -3.33 -8.95
C GLN A 19 5.62 -2.44 -9.51
N ALA A 20 5.34 -1.15 -9.72
CA ALA A 20 6.34 -0.20 -10.19
C ALA A 20 7.34 0.21 -9.11
N ILE A 21 6.95 0.21 -7.83
CA ILE A 21 7.78 0.71 -6.71
C ILE A 21 8.49 -0.40 -5.93
N VAL A 22 8.08 -1.67 -6.05
CA VAL A 22 8.66 -2.80 -5.28
C VAL A 22 10.14 -3.06 -5.59
N LYS A 23 10.61 -2.66 -6.78
CA LYS A 23 12.00 -2.83 -7.18
C LYS A 23 12.85 -1.69 -6.63
N ASP A 24 13.79 -2.00 -5.74
CA ASP A 24 14.78 -1.01 -5.30
C ASP A 24 15.60 -0.50 -6.50
N GLY A 25 15.87 0.81 -6.50
CA GLY A 25 16.50 1.47 -7.64
C GLY A 25 15.74 1.38 -8.96
N GLY A 26 14.47 0.96 -8.96
CA GLY A 26 13.64 0.87 -10.17
C GLY A 26 13.30 2.22 -10.78
N ASP A 27 12.69 2.20 -11.96
CA ASP A 27 12.36 3.41 -12.72
C ASP A 27 11.51 4.43 -11.93
N ALA A 28 10.54 3.95 -11.14
CA ALA A 28 9.73 4.80 -10.27
C ALA A 28 10.57 5.48 -9.19
N ALA A 29 11.52 4.76 -8.58
CA ALA A 29 12.41 5.30 -7.56
C ALA A 29 13.41 6.31 -8.16
N LYS A 30 13.93 6.05 -9.37
CA LYS A 30 14.76 6.99 -10.11
C LYS A 30 13.98 8.26 -10.44
N LEU A 31 12.75 8.12 -10.92
CA LEU A 31 11.87 9.25 -11.22
C LEU A 31 11.51 10.07 -9.97
N ALA A 32 11.34 9.43 -8.81
CA ALA A 32 11.10 10.14 -7.55
C ALA A 32 12.31 10.95 -7.06
N LYS A 33 13.53 10.53 -7.43
CA LYS A 33 14.79 11.20 -7.06
C LYS A 33 15.19 12.33 -8.01
N SER A 34 14.88 12.21 -9.31
CA SER A 34 15.34 13.16 -10.35
C SER A 34 14.22 14.03 -10.93
N THR A 35 14.53 15.28 -11.24
CA THR A 35 13.66 16.20 -12.03
C THR A 35 13.76 15.99 -13.54
N ALA A 36 14.67 15.11 -14.00
CA ALA A 36 14.91 14.83 -15.41
C ALA A 36 13.86 13.87 -15.98
N ALA A 37 13.07 14.38 -16.92
CA ALA A 37 12.01 13.67 -17.62
C ALA A 37 12.59 12.79 -18.75
N ALA A 38 13.08 11.59 -18.43
CA ALA A 38 13.22 10.55 -19.45
C ALA A 38 13.30 9.16 -18.81
N VAL A 39 12.14 8.58 -18.52
CA VAL A 39 12.04 7.11 -18.40
C VAL A 39 11.48 6.59 -19.73
N ALA A 40 12.30 5.84 -20.46
CA ALA A 40 11.99 5.27 -21.78
C ALA A 40 11.45 3.83 -21.66
N THR A 41 10.40 3.60 -20.86
CA THR A 41 9.85 2.24 -20.66
C THR A 41 8.34 2.13 -20.88
N ALA A 42 7.91 0.91 -21.26
CA ALA A 42 6.57 0.54 -21.72
C ALA A 42 5.45 0.58 -20.64
N LYS A 43 5.76 0.99 -19.41
CA LYS A 43 4.78 1.20 -18.32
C LYS A 43 4.85 2.62 -17.79
N LYS A 44 4.84 3.59 -18.72
CA LYS A 44 5.08 4.99 -18.41
C LYS A 44 4.12 5.52 -17.34
N ASP A 45 2.83 5.19 -17.42
CA ASP A 45 1.84 5.68 -16.45
C ASP A 45 2.02 5.08 -15.06
N ALA A 46 2.28 3.77 -14.95
CA ALA A 46 2.52 3.11 -13.66
C ALA A 46 3.83 3.58 -13.02
N VAL A 47 4.87 3.79 -13.83
CA VAL A 47 6.15 4.37 -13.38
C VAL A 47 5.97 5.81 -12.93
N ILE A 48 5.21 6.62 -13.67
CA ILE A 48 4.90 8.00 -13.29
C ILE A 48 4.10 8.03 -11.98
N ALA A 49 3.03 7.26 -11.88
CA ALA A 49 2.21 7.18 -10.67
C ALA A 49 3.00 6.64 -9.47
N GLY A 50 3.85 5.64 -9.67
CA GLY A 50 4.79 5.13 -8.67
C GLY A 50 5.80 6.18 -8.23
N GLY A 51 6.38 6.93 -9.18
CA GLY A 51 7.30 8.03 -8.88
C GLY A 51 6.62 9.16 -8.11
N ILE A 52 5.38 9.51 -8.47
CA ILE A 52 4.54 10.48 -7.75
C ILE A 52 4.27 9.99 -6.32
N ALA A 53 3.86 8.73 -6.15
CA ALA A 53 3.59 8.15 -4.83
C ALA A 53 4.85 8.16 -3.95
N LEU A 54 5.98 7.68 -4.47
CA LEU A 54 7.25 7.68 -3.75
C LEU A 54 7.70 9.10 -3.40
N ARG A 55 7.58 10.05 -4.35
CA ARG A 55 7.92 11.45 -4.10
C ARG A 55 7.03 12.04 -3.00
N ALA A 56 5.72 11.76 -3.03
CA ALA A 56 4.77 12.28 -2.04
C ALA A 56 4.97 11.70 -0.63
N MET A 57 5.41 10.44 -0.53
CA MET A 57 5.68 9.78 0.76
C MET A 57 7.07 10.07 1.33
N ALA A 58 8.02 10.53 0.50
CA ALA A 58 9.37 10.87 0.96
C ALA A 58 9.35 12.11 1.87
N LYS A 59 10.15 12.08 2.95
CA LYS A 59 10.25 13.17 3.94
C LYS A 59 10.47 14.55 3.31
N ASP A 60 11.40 14.64 2.36
CA ASP A 60 11.75 15.87 1.65
C ASP A 60 11.12 15.93 0.24
N GLY A 61 10.04 15.17 0.05
CA GLY A 61 9.28 15.06 -1.16
C GLY A 61 8.57 16.35 -1.55
N LYS A 62 9.06 17.03 -2.59
CA LYS A 62 8.43 18.24 -3.14
C LYS A 62 8.21 18.14 -4.64
N PHE A 63 7.07 18.62 -5.11
CA PHE A 63 6.79 18.77 -6.54
C PHE A 63 7.25 20.15 -7.02
N ALA A 64 7.48 20.34 -8.31
CA ALA A 64 7.79 21.68 -8.83
C ALA A 64 6.50 22.52 -8.89
N SER A 65 6.55 23.77 -8.44
CA SER A 65 5.50 24.79 -8.62
C SER A 65 5.98 25.89 -9.58
N LYS A 66 5.06 26.75 -10.05
CA LYS A 66 5.46 27.96 -10.79
C LYS A 66 6.22 28.89 -9.83
N SER A 67 7.29 29.52 -10.30
CA SER A 67 8.07 30.47 -9.51
C SER A 67 7.18 31.57 -8.93
N GLY A 68 7.21 31.74 -7.61
CA GLY A 68 6.44 32.77 -6.90
C GLY A 68 5.00 32.37 -6.51
N ALA A 69 4.60 31.11 -6.69
CA ALA A 69 3.34 30.60 -6.16
C ALA A 69 3.54 29.96 -4.77
N ASP A 70 2.81 30.45 -3.77
CA ASP A 70 2.82 29.91 -2.39
C ASP A 70 2.20 28.50 -2.31
N GLU A 71 1.38 28.12 -3.29
CA GLU A 71 0.65 26.86 -3.30
C GLU A 71 0.91 26.02 -4.57
N TYR A 72 1.00 24.71 -4.41
CA TYR A 72 1.07 23.77 -5.53
C TYR A 72 -0.25 23.79 -6.30
N ALA A 73 -0.19 23.63 -7.62
CA ALA A 73 -1.40 23.52 -8.44
C ALA A 73 -2.31 22.39 -7.88
N PRO A 74 -3.62 22.63 -7.64
CA PRO A 74 -4.53 21.66 -7.04
C PRO A 74 -4.49 20.27 -7.68
N GLU A 75 -4.21 20.20 -8.99
CA GLU A 75 -4.09 18.97 -9.76
C GLU A 75 -2.88 18.12 -9.33
N VAL A 76 -1.77 18.74 -8.94
CA VAL A 76 -0.58 18.04 -8.43
C VAL A 76 -0.88 17.41 -7.08
N LYS A 77 -1.55 18.16 -6.21
CA LYS A 77 -1.99 17.66 -4.89
C LYS A 77 -2.97 16.49 -5.06
N GLY A 78 -3.95 16.63 -5.95
CA GLY A 78 -4.91 15.56 -6.26
C GLY A 78 -4.23 14.30 -6.80
N ALA A 79 -3.31 14.43 -7.76
CA ALA A 79 -2.55 13.30 -8.30
C ALA A 79 -1.69 12.61 -7.22
N ALA A 80 -1.02 13.39 -6.37
CA ALA A 80 -0.20 12.87 -5.27
C ALA A 80 -1.03 12.09 -4.25
N ILE A 81 -2.14 12.67 -3.77
CA ILE A 81 -3.05 12.01 -2.83
C ILE A 81 -3.60 10.73 -3.45
N SER A 82 -4.11 10.79 -4.69
CA SER A 82 -4.71 9.64 -5.35
C SER A 82 -3.71 8.49 -5.55
N ALA A 83 -2.47 8.80 -5.95
CA ALA A 83 -1.44 7.78 -6.14
C ALA A 83 -1.08 7.07 -4.82
N VAL A 84 -0.92 7.84 -3.73
CA VAL A 84 -0.63 7.29 -2.39
C VAL A 84 -1.79 6.44 -1.88
N THR A 85 -3.03 6.95 -1.96
CA THR A 85 -4.23 6.23 -1.51
C THR A 85 -4.38 4.90 -2.26
N LYS A 86 -4.30 4.90 -3.60
CA LYS A 86 -4.40 3.67 -4.41
C LYS A 86 -3.37 2.62 -3.98
N ALA A 87 -2.11 3.03 -3.76
CA ALA A 87 -1.05 2.12 -3.35
C ALA A 87 -1.28 1.54 -1.95
N LEU A 88 -1.58 2.39 -0.96
CA LEU A 88 -1.76 1.98 0.43
C LEU A 88 -3.03 1.15 0.64
N ASP A 89 -4.13 1.46 -0.05
CA ASP A 89 -5.36 0.68 0.02
C ASP A 89 -5.14 -0.74 -0.50
N THR A 90 -4.46 -0.84 -1.64
CA THR A 90 -4.12 -2.14 -2.25
C THR A 90 -3.18 -2.94 -1.36
N LEU A 91 -2.16 -2.31 -0.77
CA LEU A 91 -1.24 -2.95 0.16
C LEU A 91 -1.97 -3.46 1.40
N THR A 92 -2.87 -2.67 1.96
CA THR A 92 -3.70 -3.03 3.12
C THR A 92 -4.59 -4.23 2.83
N ILE A 93 -5.19 -4.29 1.63
CA ILE A 93 -5.98 -5.45 1.20
C ILE A 93 -5.09 -6.69 1.03
N ALA A 94 -3.89 -6.55 0.44
CA ALA A 94 -2.97 -7.66 0.24
C ALA A 94 -2.48 -8.26 1.57
N ILE A 95 -2.17 -7.41 2.56
CA ILE A 95 -1.79 -7.85 3.92
C ILE A 95 -2.94 -8.64 4.56
N ARG A 96 -4.17 -8.10 4.55
CA ARG A 96 -5.34 -8.79 5.11
C ARG A 96 -5.59 -10.15 4.45
N LYS A 97 -5.53 -10.22 3.12
CA LYS A 97 -5.67 -11.51 2.39
C LYS A 97 -4.59 -12.52 2.80
N THR A 98 -3.36 -12.07 3.01
CA THR A 98 -2.25 -12.93 3.44
C THR A 98 -2.47 -13.44 4.87
N MET A 99 -2.91 -12.56 5.78
CA MET A 99 -3.29 -12.94 7.14
C MET A 99 -4.45 -13.94 7.16
N ASP A 100 -5.50 -13.71 6.37
CA ASP A 100 -6.65 -14.61 6.28
C ASP A 100 -6.24 -16.01 5.80
N LEU A 101 -5.33 -16.10 4.82
CA LEU A 101 -4.78 -17.38 4.37
C LEU A 101 -3.97 -18.07 5.47
N GLY A 102 -3.13 -17.32 6.19
CA GLY A 102 -2.39 -17.82 7.34
C GLY A 102 -3.30 -18.38 8.44
N LEU A 103 -4.32 -17.62 8.83
CA LEU A 103 -5.30 -18.03 9.85
C LEU A 103 -6.13 -19.25 9.40
N LYS A 104 -6.52 -19.33 8.13
CA LYS A 104 -7.19 -20.52 7.58
C LYS A 104 -6.30 -21.76 7.65
N ASN A 105 -5.00 -21.63 7.39
CA ASN A 105 -4.06 -22.75 7.49
C ASN A 105 -3.90 -23.23 8.94
N ILE A 106 -3.81 -22.30 9.90
CA ILE A 106 -3.77 -22.63 11.34
C ILE A 106 -5.04 -23.36 11.77
N LYS A 107 -6.23 -22.86 11.37
CA LYS A 107 -7.52 -23.51 11.66
C LYS A 107 -7.55 -24.97 11.17
N LYS A 108 -7.07 -25.21 9.95
CA LYS A 108 -6.98 -26.56 9.37
C LYS A 108 -6.01 -27.47 10.14
N ALA A 109 -4.81 -26.97 10.45
CA ALA A 109 -3.79 -27.75 11.15
C ALA A 109 -4.21 -28.13 12.58
N MET A 110 -4.86 -27.21 13.29
CA MET A 110 -5.36 -27.43 14.65
C MET A 110 -6.69 -28.18 14.70
N LYS A 111 -7.28 -28.53 13.53
CA LYS A 111 -8.61 -29.16 13.40
C LYS A 111 -9.70 -28.43 14.19
N ILE A 112 -9.60 -27.12 14.34
CA ILE A 112 -10.58 -26.32 15.09
C ILE A 112 -11.90 -26.32 14.32
N ASN A 113 -12.90 -27.06 14.81
CA ASN A 113 -14.28 -26.86 14.36
C ASN A 113 -14.99 -25.87 15.27
N ILE A 114 -15.88 -25.08 14.66
CA ILE A 114 -16.71 -24.12 15.41
C ILE A 114 -17.75 -24.82 16.31
N ASN A 115 -17.98 -26.11 16.04
CA ASN A 115 -18.91 -26.96 16.77
C ASN A 115 -18.22 -27.81 17.85
N ASP A 116 -16.89 -27.80 17.93
CA ASP A 116 -16.16 -28.55 18.96
C ASP A 116 -16.21 -27.79 20.28
N THR A 117 -16.42 -28.51 21.38
CA THR A 117 -16.38 -27.94 22.74
C THR A 117 -15.01 -27.35 23.03
N SER A 118 -14.98 -26.08 23.45
CA SER A 118 -13.75 -25.38 23.81
C SER A 118 -12.98 -26.14 24.89
N VAL A 119 -11.69 -26.39 24.66
CA VAL A 119 -10.74 -26.85 25.70
C VAL A 119 -10.37 -25.69 26.64
N ALA A 120 -11.37 -25.06 27.25
CA ALA A 120 -11.13 -24.26 28.44
C ALA A 120 -10.81 -25.25 29.56
N SER A 121 -9.52 -25.39 29.88
CA SER A 121 -9.02 -26.24 30.96
C SER A 121 -9.66 -25.83 32.29
N GLU A 122 -10.71 -26.51 32.70
CA GLU A 122 -11.21 -26.48 34.07
C GLU A 122 -10.16 -27.11 34.99
N LYS A 123 -9.52 -26.29 35.80
CA LYS A 123 -8.89 -26.77 37.04
C LYS A 123 -9.29 -25.88 38.20
N SER A 124 -10.57 -25.95 38.58
CA SER A 124 -10.98 -25.67 39.95
C SER A 124 -11.30 -27.00 40.61
N SER A 125 -10.32 -27.55 41.31
CA SER A 125 -10.49 -28.71 42.18
C SER A 125 -11.35 -28.32 43.38
N SER A 126 -12.67 -28.40 43.25
CA SER A 126 -13.57 -28.38 44.40
C SER A 126 -13.70 -29.80 44.96
N ASN A 127 -12.81 -30.19 45.87
CA ASN A 127 -13.03 -31.36 46.70
C ASN A 127 -12.70 -31.04 48.16
N VAL A 128 -13.68 -30.49 48.87
CA VAL A 128 -13.79 -30.61 50.33
C VAL A 128 -15.21 -31.09 50.61
N LYS A 129 -15.35 -32.39 50.79
CA LYS A 129 -16.60 -33.04 51.18
C LYS A 129 -16.58 -33.16 52.70
N ASN A 130 -17.57 -32.52 53.33
CA ASN A 130 -17.89 -32.57 54.75
C ASN A 130 -17.89 -34.02 55.30
N GLN A 131 -17.18 -34.27 56.39
CA GLN A 131 -17.56 -35.15 57.50
C GLN A 131 -17.03 -34.56 58.80
#